data_AF-A0AA36HPQ6-F1
#
_entry.id   AF-A0AA36HPQ6-F1
#
_cell.length_a   1.000
_cell.length_b   1.000
_cell.length_c   1.000
_cell.angle_alpha   90.00
_cell.angle_beta   90.00
_cell.angle_gamma   90.00
#
_symmetry.space_group_name_H-M   'P 1'
#
loop_
_entity.id
_entity.type
_entity.pdbx_description
1 polymer ?
#
loop_
_entity_poly.entity_id
_entity_poly.type
_entity_poly.pdbx_seq_one_letter_code
_entity_poly.pdbx_strand_id
1 'polypeptide(L)'
;MAAPELWVQFGSLQKQVSTEGCLDVGRWRKKVRAAFADEAPALARAPVSQLELQAKGAALTSGQKLAKLQAAGWGLSPVDAFHLSLSGGAAEGGAAFGGGAAAEAAAEAERAAAERCPPKGGRHAGYWCGRCSAHCSSPTAWKQHYEGRGHQEGKSNPWLRGTGPLADFPCRAGGTLEVGTKHSDLNEAQKELLRQYLALSFREETPLLSAFEVLLAEFGRHLRVKEVFETVEVWKKAVSHLQACNASRAHSGTSPVATLYEVASGHGLLAVLLAYRFPQLQVVAVDMEKREGFAHFVDVVNRFGEAVGEHESCLANLSFVESRFADFDSTGPAAFICVHGCNELNMEVLARARQMRAAWLVVPCCLRRGLTELSVRCGDGAGACGDDTRHAVMCGIVAAQHHATAVLALDRRITNRHLVLQGDAADGDALS
;
A
#
# COMPACT_ATOMS: atom_id res chain seq x y z
N MET A 1 -8.09 -45.70 -20.19
CA MET A 1 -9.03 -45.41 -19.09
C MET A 1 -9.70 -44.09 -19.42
N ALA A 2 -11.03 -43.99 -19.33
CA ALA A 2 -11.73 -42.73 -19.57
C ALA A 2 -11.24 -41.67 -18.56
N ALA A 3 -11.14 -40.41 -18.98
CA ALA A 3 -10.75 -39.34 -18.08
C ALA A 3 -11.79 -39.20 -16.95
N PRO A 4 -11.38 -38.97 -15.69
CA PRO A 4 -12.31 -38.84 -14.60
C PRO A 4 -13.16 -37.57 -14.76
N GLU A 5 -14.48 -37.76 -14.73
CA GLU A 5 -15.46 -36.69 -14.73
C GLU A 5 -15.98 -36.45 -13.31
N LEU A 6 -16.25 -35.19 -13.00
CA LEU A 6 -16.78 -34.78 -11.70
C LEU A 6 -18.15 -34.13 -11.86
N TRP A 7 -19.09 -34.49 -10.99
CA TRP A 7 -20.41 -33.89 -10.91
C TRP A 7 -20.34 -32.48 -10.33
N VAL A 8 -20.95 -31.53 -11.04
CA VAL A 8 -21.11 -30.14 -10.63
C VAL A 8 -22.60 -29.80 -10.68
N GLN A 9 -23.08 -29.06 -9.68
CA GLN A 9 -24.44 -28.56 -9.59
C GLN A 9 -24.45 -27.03 -9.60
N PHE A 10 -25.36 -26.43 -10.38
CA PHE A 10 -25.65 -25.00 -10.38
C PHE A 10 -27.16 -24.78 -10.38
N GLY A 11 -27.71 -24.31 -9.25
CA GLY A 11 -29.17 -24.28 -9.06
C GLY A 11 -29.78 -25.67 -9.18
N SER A 12 -30.72 -25.84 -10.11
CA SER A 12 -31.34 -27.13 -10.45
C SER A 12 -30.60 -27.92 -11.53
N LEU A 13 -29.57 -27.35 -12.16
CA LEU A 13 -28.81 -27.99 -13.23
C LEU A 13 -27.68 -28.82 -12.64
N GLN A 14 -27.43 -30.00 -13.23
CA GLN A 14 -26.36 -30.89 -12.81
C GLN A 14 -25.67 -31.51 -14.02
N LYS A 15 -24.33 -31.44 -14.07
CA LYS A 15 -23.53 -31.95 -15.19
C LYS A 15 -22.26 -32.65 -14.72
N GLN A 16 -21.83 -33.65 -15.47
CA GLN A 16 -20.48 -34.21 -15.37
C GLN A 16 -19.52 -33.36 -16.19
N VAL A 17 -18.41 -32.95 -15.59
CA VAL A 17 -17.40 -32.12 -16.25
C VAL A 17 -16.05 -32.81 -16.16
N SER A 18 -15.49 -33.15 -17.32
CA SER A 18 -14.17 -33.77 -17.43
C SER A 18 -13.05 -32.94 -16.77
N THR A 19 -12.22 -33.62 -15.98
CA THR A 19 -11.03 -33.03 -15.36
C THR A 19 -9.76 -33.18 -16.19
N GLU A 20 -9.86 -33.76 -17.39
CA GLU A 20 -8.70 -34.03 -18.25
C GLU A 20 -7.88 -32.76 -18.53
N GLY A 21 -6.56 -32.83 -18.31
CA GLY A 21 -5.65 -31.69 -18.51
C GLY A 21 -5.80 -30.55 -17.48
N CYS A 22 -6.63 -30.70 -16.45
CA CYS A 22 -6.75 -29.74 -15.36
C CYS A 22 -5.94 -30.21 -14.14
N LEU A 23 -4.91 -29.46 -13.77
CA LEU A 23 -4.06 -29.78 -12.60
C LEU A 23 -4.66 -29.24 -11.29
N ASP A 24 -5.47 -28.19 -11.38
CA ASP A 24 -6.01 -27.43 -10.27
C ASP A 24 -7.46 -26.98 -10.51
N VAL A 25 -8.12 -26.57 -9.44
CA VAL A 25 -9.51 -26.09 -9.44
C VAL A 25 -9.68 -24.86 -10.35
N GLY A 26 -8.69 -23.97 -10.44
CA GLY A 26 -8.77 -22.76 -11.28
C GLY A 26 -8.90 -23.07 -12.76
N ARG A 27 -8.12 -24.02 -13.29
CA ARG A 27 -8.23 -24.48 -14.69
C ARG A 27 -9.54 -25.22 -14.94
N TRP A 28 -9.98 -26.03 -13.99
CA TRP A 28 -11.23 -26.78 -14.12
C TRP A 28 -12.47 -25.87 -14.10
N ARG A 29 -12.48 -24.79 -13.30
CA ARG A 29 -13.57 -23.77 -13.33
C ARG A 29 -13.87 -23.25 -14.73
N LYS A 30 -12.86 -23.13 -15.60
CA LYS A 30 -13.05 -22.71 -17.00
C LYS A 30 -13.87 -23.73 -17.80
N LYS A 31 -13.59 -25.02 -17.62
CA LYS A 31 -14.34 -26.12 -18.25
C LYS A 31 -15.74 -26.23 -17.67
N VAL A 32 -15.88 -26.08 -16.36
CA VAL A 32 -17.19 -26.03 -15.70
C VAL A 32 -18.03 -24.89 -16.28
N ARG A 33 -17.50 -23.68 -16.39
CA ARG A 33 -18.22 -22.56 -17.03
C ARG A 33 -18.71 -22.89 -18.43
N ALA A 34 -17.83 -23.47 -19.26
CA ALA A 34 -18.17 -23.83 -20.64
C ALA A 34 -19.27 -24.90 -20.70
N ALA A 35 -19.24 -25.89 -19.81
CA ALA A 35 -20.24 -26.97 -19.77
C ALA A 35 -21.66 -26.48 -19.45
N PHE A 36 -21.79 -25.38 -18.71
CA PHE A 36 -23.07 -24.78 -18.34
C PHE A 36 -23.47 -23.58 -19.23
N ALA A 37 -22.65 -23.20 -20.22
CA ALA A 37 -22.82 -21.94 -20.94
C ALA A 37 -24.16 -21.82 -21.68
N ASP A 38 -24.65 -22.91 -22.26
CA ASP A 38 -25.89 -22.92 -23.05
C ASP A 38 -27.16 -22.86 -22.18
N GLU A 39 -27.11 -23.46 -20.98
CA GLU A 39 -28.26 -23.59 -20.08
C GLU A 39 -28.28 -22.51 -18.98
N ALA A 40 -27.16 -21.84 -18.73
CA ALA A 40 -27.03 -20.77 -17.76
C ALA A 40 -26.25 -19.59 -18.36
N PRO A 41 -26.89 -18.73 -19.16
CA PRO A 41 -26.23 -17.59 -19.83
C PRO A 41 -25.49 -16.64 -18.88
N ALA A 42 -25.96 -16.54 -17.62
CA ALA A 42 -25.29 -15.78 -16.56
C ALA A 42 -23.88 -16.31 -16.25
N LEU A 43 -23.69 -17.63 -16.24
CA LEU A 43 -22.38 -18.25 -16.04
C LEU A 43 -21.46 -18.02 -17.23
N ALA A 44 -21.99 -18.06 -18.46
CA ALA A 44 -21.19 -17.82 -19.66
C ALA A 44 -20.57 -16.41 -19.68
N ARG A 45 -21.32 -15.42 -19.20
CA ARG A 45 -20.90 -14.01 -19.12
C ARG A 45 -20.01 -13.71 -17.92
N ALA A 46 -20.07 -14.53 -16.87
CA ALA A 46 -19.30 -14.30 -15.66
C ALA A 46 -17.79 -14.54 -15.88
N PRO A 47 -16.92 -13.64 -15.39
CA PRO A 47 -15.48 -13.91 -15.31
C PRO A 47 -15.23 -15.10 -14.38
N VAL A 48 -14.19 -15.89 -14.69
CA VAL A 48 -13.85 -17.11 -13.94
C VAL A 48 -13.52 -16.83 -12.46
N SER A 49 -13.06 -15.61 -12.15
CA SER A 49 -12.81 -15.13 -10.79
C SER A 49 -14.07 -15.02 -9.94
N GLN A 50 -15.24 -14.87 -10.56
CA GLN A 50 -16.54 -14.83 -9.88
C GLN A 50 -17.16 -16.21 -9.68
N LEU A 51 -16.55 -17.28 -10.23
CA LEU A 51 -17.07 -18.63 -10.05
C LEU A 51 -16.54 -19.22 -8.75
N GLU A 52 -17.43 -19.52 -7.82
CA GLU A 52 -17.12 -20.23 -6.58
C GLU A 52 -17.61 -21.67 -6.65
N LEU A 53 -16.67 -22.61 -6.55
CA LEU A 53 -16.98 -24.03 -6.37
C LEU A 53 -16.86 -24.38 -4.90
N GLN A 54 -17.88 -25.01 -4.35
CA GLN A 54 -17.91 -25.50 -2.99
C GLN A 54 -18.03 -27.02 -2.96
N ALA A 55 -17.40 -27.64 -1.98
CA ALA A 55 -17.59 -29.05 -1.64
C ALA A 55 -17.87 -29.16 -0.15
N LYS A 56 -18.95 -29.85 0.23
CA LYS A 56 -19.35 -30.03 1.64
C LYS A 56 -19.41 -28.71 2.44
N GLY A 57 -19.95 -27.66 1.82
CA GLY A 57 -20.11 -26.34 2.44
C GLY A 57 -18.82 -25.51 2.56
N ALA A 58 -17.69 -25.97 2.02
CA ALA A 58 -16.44 -25.21 2.00
C ALA A 58 -16.08 -24.75 0.58
N ALA A 59 -15.69 -23.48 0.44
CA ALA A 59 -15.20 -22.93 -0.82
C ALA A 59 -13.83 -23.50 -1.19
N LEU A 60 -13.70 -23.95 -2.43
CA LEU A 60 -12.43 -24.42 -2.98
C LEU A 60 -11.59 -23.25 -3.47
N THR A 61 -10.27 -23.31 -3.30
CA THR A 61 -9.36 -22.27 -3.79
C THR A 61 -8.72 -22.70 -5.11
N SER A 62 -8.36 -21.73 -5.96
CA SER A 62 -7.83 -21.99 -7.30
C SER A 62 -6.57 -22.86 -7.34
N GLY A 63 -5.78 -22.88 -6.26
CA GLY A 63 -4.55 -23.67 -6.14
C GLY A 63 -4.72 -25.11 -5.63
N GLN A 64 -5.94 -25.54 -5.27
CA GLN A 64 -6.18 -26.91 -4.81
C GLN A 64 -6.05 -27.91 -5.97
N LYS A 65 -5.33 -29.01 -5.73
CA LYS A 65 -5.09 -30.07 -6.72
C LYS A 65 -6.33 -30.97 -6.87
N LEU A 66 -6.84 -31.13 -8.08
CA LEU A 66 -8.02 -31.97 -8.36
C LEU A 66 -7.82 -33.43 -7.99
N ALA A 67 -6.60 -33.96 -8.19
CA ALA A 67 -6.26 -35.33 -7.82
C ALA A 67 -6.49 -35.63 -6.33
N LYS A 68 -6.33 -34.63 -5.44
CA LYS A 68 -6.61 -34.79 -4.01
C LYS A 68 -8.13 -34.87 -3.73
N LEU A 69 -8.93 -34.09 -4.45
CA LEU A 69 -10.39 -34.10 -4.31
C LEU A 69 -10.96 -35.43 -4.84
N GLN A 70 -10.42 -35.93 -5.96
CA GLN A 70 -10.76 -37.22 -6.54
C GLN A 70 -10.40 -38.39 -5.62
N ALA A 71 -9.18 -38.38 -5.04
CA ALA A 71 -8.77 -39.40 -4.08
C ALA A 71 -9.65 -39.41 -2.81
N ALA A 72 -10.21 -38.26 -2.44
CA ALA A 72 -11.18 -38.13 -1.34
C ALA A 72 -12.63 -38.49 -1.74
N GLY A 73 -12.87 -38.86 -3.01
CA GLY A 73 -14.17 -39.25 -3.53
C GLY A 73 -15.11 -38.09 -3.87
N TRP A 74 -14.67 -36.83 -3.81
CA TRP A 74 -15.55 -35.67 -3.95
C TRP A 74 -15.95 -35.44 -5.40
N GLY A 75 -17.25 -35.25 -5.63
CA GLY A 75 -17.86 -35.08 -6.96
C GLY A 75 -17.80 -36.30 -7.86
N LEU A 76 -17.40 -37.48 -7.38
CA LEU A 76 -17.48 -38.72 -8.17
C LEU A 76 -18.92 -39.26 -8.25
N SER A 77 -19.81 -38.80 -7.37
CA SER A 77 -21.22 -39.17 -7.32
C SER A 77 -22.10 -37.91 -7.44
N PRO A 78 -23.37 -38.05 -7.91
CA PRO A 78 -24.32 -36.94 -7.90
C PRO A 78 -24.60 -36.38 -6.50
N VAL A 79 -24.54 -37.21 -5.46
CA VAL A 79 -24.82 -36.82 -4.07
C VAL A 79 -23.69 -36.04 -3.41
N ASP A 80 -22.47 -36.14 -3.95
CA ASP A 80 -21.28 -35.41 -3.51
C ASP A 80 -20.86 -34.33 -4.52
N ALA A 81 -21.80 -33.83 -5.34
CA ALA A 81 -21.52 -32.87 -6.39
C ALA A 81 -20.89 -31.57 -5.85
N PHE A 82 -20.02 -30.96 -6.66
CA PHE A 82 -19.50 -29.63 -6.37
C PHE A 82 -20.58 -28.59 -6.64
N HIS A 83 -20.87 -27.72 -5.68
CA HIS A 83 -21.83 -26.65 -5.84
C HIS A 83 -21.16 -25.42 -6.45
N LEU A 84 -21.59 -25.02 -7.63
CA LEU A 84 -21.16 -23.81 -8.31
C LEU A 84 -22.07 -22.65 -7.89
N SER A 85 -21.48 -21.49 -7.63
CA SER A 85 -22.18 -20.23 -7.36
C SER A 85 -21.40 -19.04 -7.96
N LEU A 86 -22.07 -17.90 -8.08
CA LEU A 86 -21.47 -16.64 -8.54
C LEU A 86 -21.22 -15.73 -7.35
N SER A 87 -19.95 -15.40 -7.08
CA SER A 87 -19.61 -14.39 -6.08
C SER A 87 -19.98 -13.00 -6.59
N GLY A 88 -20.82 -12.30 -5.83
CA GLY A 88 -21.35 -10.99 -6.20
C GLY A 88 -22.69 -11.00 -6.94
N GLY A 89 -23.32 -12.16 -7.13
CA GLY A 89 -24.73 -12.22 -7.51
C GLY A 89 -25.59 -11.79 -6.33
N ALA A 90 -26.29 -10.67 -6.46
CA ALA A 90 -27.30 -10.23 -5.51
C ALA A 90 -28.26 -11.40 -5.22
N ALA A 91 -28.27 -11.91 -4.00
CA ALA A 91 -29.51 -12.38 -3.44
C ALA A 91 -30.49 -11.20 -3.56
N GLU A 92 -31.63 -11.41 -4.20
CA GLU A 92 -32.71 -10.44 -4.20
C GLU A 92 -33.03 -10.08 -2.74
N GLY A 93 -32.58 -8.91 -2.29
CA GLY A 93 -32.79 -8.40 -0.93
C GLY A 93 -31.53 -8.37 -0.07
N GLY A 94 -30.72 -7.32 -0.21
CA GLY A 94 -29.68 -6.96 0.75
C GLY A 94 -28.48 -6.27 0.12
N ALA A 95 -28.43 -4.94 0.21
CA ALA A 95 -27.33 -4.13 -0.28
C ALA A 95 -25.99 -4.52 0.40
N ALA A 96 -24.99 -4.90 -0.39
CA ALA A 96 -23.61 -5.03 0.08
C ALA A 96 -22.62 -4.51 -0.96
N PHE A 97 -21.67 -3.70 -0.48
CA PHE A 97 -20.68 -2.91 -1.21
C PHE A 97 -19.68 -3.77 -2.01
N GLY A 98 -19.41 -3.36 -3.26
CA GLY A 98 -18.47 -4.00 -4.18
C GLY A 98 -17.05 -3.41 -4.13
N GLY A 99 -16.05 -4.23 -3.77
CA GLY A 99 -14.63 -3.84 -3.72
C GLY A 99 -13.82 -4.05 -5.00
N GLY A 100 -14.38 -4.73 -6.02
CA GLY A 100 -13.64 -5.07 -7.25
C GLY A 100 -13.44 -3.88 -8.20
N ALA A 101 -14.47 -3.05 -8.36
CA ALA A 101 -14.41 -1.87 -9.23
C ALA A 101 -13.44 -0.80 -8.72
N ALA A 102 -13.28 -0.68 -7.40
CA ALA A 102 -12.39 0.30 -6.80
C ALA A 102 -10.90 -0.01 -7.04
N ALA A 103 -10.50 -1.28 -7.04
CA ALA A 103 -9.11 -1.67 -7.30
C ALA A 103 -8.73 -1.47 -8.77
N GLU A 104 -9.65 -1.76 -9.69
CA GLU A 104 -9.46 -1.53 -11.12
C GLU A 104 -9.47 -0.03 -11.46
N ALA A 105 -10.39 0.74 -10.86
CA ALA A 105 -10.43 2.20 -10.97
C ALA A 105 -9.18 2.87 -10.39
N ALA A 106 -8.62 2.38 -9.28
CA ALA A 106 -7.38 2.90 -8.70
C ALA A 106 -6.17 2.62 -9.63
N ALA A 107 -6.09 1.42 -10.19
CA ALA A 107 -5.03 1.07 -11.15
C ALA A 107 -5.16 1.84 -12.47
N GLU A 108 -6.39 2.17 -12.90
CA GLU A 108 -6.66 2.97 -14.10
C GLU A 108 -6.42 4.47 -13.86
N ALA A 109 -6.74 4.99 -12.67
CA ALA A 109 -6.36 6.33 -12.23
C ALA A 109 -4.85 6.50 -12.12
N GLU A 110 -4.12 5.50 -11.62
CA GLU A 110 -2.64 5.48 -11.57
C GLU A 110 -2.05 5.49 -13.00
N ARG A 111 -2.65 4.75 -13.95
CA ARG A 111 -2.27 4.81 -15.37
C ARG A 111 -2.58 6.16 -16.01
N ALA A 112 -3.75 6.74 -15.74
CA ALA A 112 -4.17 8.02 -16.30
C ALA A 112 -3.32 9.19 -15.77
N ALA A 113 -2.90 9.13 -14.50
CA ALA A 113 -1.97 10.09 -13.90
C ALA A 113 -0.57 10.01 -14.54
N ALA A 114 -0.13 8.82 -14.95
CA ALA A 114 1.16 8.62 -15.61
C ALA A 114 1.23 9.16 -17.05
N GLU A 115 0.11 9.49 -17.69
CA GLU A 115 0.08 10.02 -19.05
C GLU A 115 0.23 11.54 -19.14
N ARG A 116 0.31 12.26 -18.00
CA ARG A 116 0.14 13.72 -17.98
C ARG A 116 1.25 14.43 -17.21
N CYS A 117 1.96 15.32 -17.92
CA CYS A 117 3.30 15.79 -17.61
C CYS A 117 3.34 17.00 -16.63
N PRO A 118 4.21 17.03 -15.59
CA PRO A 118 4.56 18.23 -14.83
C PRO A 118 5.74 18.97 -15.50
N PRO A 119 6.05 20.22 -15.07
CA PRO A 119 7.02 21.07 -15.75
C PRO A 119 8.45 20.54 -15.70
N LYS A 120 9.19 20.78 -16.79
CA LYS A 120 10.62 20.48 -16.93
C LYS A 120 11.43 21.42 -16.04
N GLY A 121 12.00 20.93 -14.94
CA GLY A 121 12.96 21.71 -14.15
C GLY A 121 13.27 21.11 -12.79
N GLY A 122 14.32 20.30 -12.71
CA GLY A 122 14.87 19.76 -11.45
C GLY A 122 15.31 18.31 -11.61
N ARG A 123 16.60 18.01 -11.39
CA ARG A 123 17.16 16.64 -11.51
C ARG A 123 16.53 15.64 -10.53
N HIS A 124 15.82 16.12 -9.50
CA HIS A 124 15.24 15.29 -8.43
C HIS A 124 13.71 15.10 -8.53
N ALA A 125 13.02 15.62 -9.55
CA ALA A 125 11.56 15.50 -9.69
C ALA A 125 11.12 14.53 -10.82
N GLY A 126 11.73 13.34 -10.91
CA GLY A 126 11.31 12.29 -11.85
C GLY A 126 10.19 11.40 -11.33
N TYR A 127 9.58 10.59 -12.19
CA TYR A 127 8.47 9.68 -11.88
C TYR A 127 8.97 8.48 -11.07
N TRP A 128 8.21 8.06 -10.06
CA TRP A 128 8.59 6.92 -9.21
C TRP A 128 7.70 5.70 -9.47
N CYS A 129 8.32 4.54 -9.72
CA CYS A 129 7.58 3.28 -9.79
C CYS A 129 7.46 2.64 -8.42
N GLY A 130 6.26 2.71 -7.83
CA GLY A 130 5.96 2.18 -6.49
C GLY A 130 6.14 0.66 -6.33
N ARG A 131 6.21 -0.11 -7.42
CA ARG A 131 6.34 -1.59 -7.38
C ARG A 131 7.79 -2.06 -7.32
N CYS A 132 8.70 -1.39 -8.02
CA CYS A 132 10.10 -1.81 -8.12
C CYS A 132 11.08 -0.76 -7.57
N SER A 133 10.57 0.38 -7.09
CA SER A 133 11.41 1.48 -6.59
C SER A 133 12.36 2.04 -7.66
N ALA A 134 11.92 2.07 -8.93
CA ALA A 134 12.70 2.67 -10.02
C ALA A 134 12.30 4.13 -10.19
N HIS A 135 13.30 4.98 -10.34
CA HIS A 135 13.12 6.34 -10.84
C HIS A 135 13.02 6.30 -12.37
N CYS A 136 12.19 7.18 -12.91
CA CYS A 136 11.96 7.32 -14.33
C CYS A 136 12.05 8.81 -14.68
N SER A 137 12.91 9.14 -15.64
CA SER A 137 13.20 10.52 -16.02
C SER A 137 12.01 11.25 -16.67
N SER A 138 10.95 10.55 -17.05
CA SER A 138 9.79 11.09 -17.76
C SER A 138 8.55 10.19 -17.57
N PRO A 139 7.32 10.69 -17.84
CA PRO A 139 6.12 9.86 -17.76
C PRO A 139 6.18 8.70 -18.75
N THR A 140 6.70 8.95 -19.95
CA THR A 140 6.89 7.93 -20.97
C THR A 140 7.86 6.85 -20.52
N ALA A 141 8.99 7.23 -19.89
CA ALA A 141 9.95 6.27 -19.33
C ALA A 141 9.31 5.44 -18.22
N TRP A 142 8.48 6.05 -17.37
CA TRP A 142 7.73 5.34 -16.34
C TRP A 142 6.72 4.36 -16.93
N LYS A 143 5.95 4.78 -17.95
CA LYS A 143 4.97 3.92 -18.61
C LYS A 143 5.65 2.74 -19.29
N GLN A 144 6.72 2.99 -20.05
CA GLN A 144 7.52 1.94 -20.66
C GLN A 144 8.15 0.99 -19.63
N HIS A 145 8.61 1.53 -18.50
CA HIS A 145 9.10 0.73 -17.39
C HIS A 145 8.00 -0.17 -16.82
N TYR A 146 6.81 0.38 -16.57
CA TYR A 146 5.67 -0.31 -15.98
C TYR A 146 5.10 -1.41 -16.90
N GLU A 147 5.04 -1.12 -18.20
CA GLU A 147 4.60 -2.06 -19.24
C GLU A 147 5.71 -3.07 -19.63
N GLY A 148 6.96 -2.79 -19.26
CA GLY A 148 8.12 -3.60 -19.59
C GLY A 148 8.05 -5.02 -19.02
N ARG A 149 8.55 -6.00 -19.79
CA ARG A 149 8.58 -7.42 -19.40
C ARG A 149 9.21 -7.67 -18.03
N GLY A 150 10.28 -6.96 -17.66
CA GLY A 150 10.90 -7.12 -16.33
C GLY A 150 9.98 -6.77 -15.16
N HIS A 151 9.13 -5.75 -15.35
CA HIS A 151 8.11 -5.35 -14.38
C HIS A 151 6.93 -6.35 -14.36
N GLN A 152 6.48 -6.78 -15.53
CA GLN A 152 5.36 -7.73 -15.71
C GLN A 152 5.69 -9.16 -15.24
N GLU A 153 6.89 -9.65 -15.53
CA GLU A 153 7.41 -10.97 -15.10
C GLU A 153 7.64 -11.02 -13.59
N GLY A 154 7.49 -9.88 -12.89
CA GLY A 154 7.75 -9.81 -11.47
C GLY A 154 9.19 -10.20 -11.16
N LYS A 155 10.19 -9.71 -11.90
CA LYS A 155 11.54 -9.56 -11.34
C LYS A 155 11.53 -8.47 -10.26
N SER A 156 10.54 -8.56 -9.38
CA SER A 156 10.14 -7.64 -8.35
C SER A 156 11.19 -7.65 -7.27
N ASN A 157 11.27 -6.52 -6.58
CA ASN A 157 12.08 -6.35 -5.39
C ASN A 157 12.06 -7.64 -4.52
N PRO A 158 13.21 -8.32 -4.30
CA PRO A 158 13.26 -9.59 -3.57
C PRO A 158 12.76 -9.45 -2.12
N TRP A 159 12.75 -8.23 -1.59
CA TRP A 159 12.20 -7.90 -0.28
C TRP A 159 10.68 -8.06 -0.20
N LEU A 160 9.97 -8.00 -1.33
CA LEU A 160 8.51 -8.10 -1.42
C LEU A 160 7.99 -9.54 -1.66
N ARG A 161 8.84 -10.57 -1.70
CA ARG A 161 8.42 -11.96 -1.98
C ARG A 161 8.63 -12.92 -0.80
N GLY A 162 7.57 -13.62 -0.39
CA GLY A 162 7.63 -14.83 0.45
C GLY A 162 8.35 -14.67 1.80
N THR A 163 9.14 -15.66 2.20
CA THR A 163 10.09 -15.61 3.34
C THR A 163 11.34 -14.80 2.98
N GLY A 164 11.15 -13.63 2.36
CA GLY A 164 12.26 -12.77 1.93
C GLY A 164 13.16 -12.31 3.08
N PRO A 165 14.24 -11.57 2.77
CA PRO A 165 15.33 -11.27 3.72
C PRO A 165 14.89 -10.57 5.03
N LEU A 166 13.69 -9.99 5.08
CA LEU A 166 13.09 -9.47 6.31
C LEU A 166 12.98 -10.53 7.43
N ALA A 167 12.83 -11.81 7.09
CA ALA A 167 12.74 -12.89 8.07
C ALA A 167 14.06 -13.10 8.85
N ASP A 168 15.18 -12.60 8.34
CA ASP A 168 16.50 -12.72 8.97
C ASP A 168 16.74 -11.61 10.02
N PHE A 169 15.84 -10.63 10.15
CA PHE A 169 15.91 -9.58 11.15
C PHE A 169 15.19 -9.99 12.45
N PRO A 170 15.58 -9.41 13.62
CA PRO A 170 14.87 -9.66 14.87
C PRO A 170 13.38 -9.31 14.75
N CYS A 171 12.53 -10.28 15.05
CA CYS A 171 11.07 -10.18 14.97
C CYS A 171 10.40 -10.55 16.30
N ARG A 172 9.24 -9.96 16.56
CA ARG A 172 8.33 -10.36 17.62
C ARG A 172 7.71 -11.73 17.31
N ALA A 173 7.09 -12.34 18.32
CA ALA A 173 6.33 -13.58 18.16
C ALA A 173 5.24 -13.52 17.06
N GLY A 174 4.69 -12.32 16.80
CA GLY A 174 3.71 -12.08 15.73
C GLY A 174 4.30 -11.96 14.31
N GLY A 175 5.62 -12.13 14.14
CA GLY A 175 6.30 -12.06 12.84
C GLY A 175 6.58 -10.65 12.32
N THR A 176 6.36 -9.61 13.14
CA THR A 176 6.73 -8.22 12.81
C THR A 176 8.11 -7.88 13.35
N LEU A 177 8.84 -6.97 12.73
CA LEU A 177 10.11 -6.45 13.25
C LEU A 177 10.00 -6.00 14.72
N GLU A 178 11.05 -6.30 15.48
CA GLU A 178 11.18 -5.91 16.89
C GLU A 178 11.31 -4.39 17.02
N VAL A 179 10.61 -3.78 17.98
CA VAL A 179 10.57 -2.31 18.12
C VAL A 179 11.84 -1.78 18.75
N GLY A 180 12.43 -2.56 19.66
CA GLY A 180 13.62 -2.14 20.39
C GLY A 180 14.91 -2.22 19.57
N THR A 181 14.94 -3.03 18.50
CA THR A 181 16.17 -3.33 17.77
C THR A 181 16.70 -2.10 17.04
N LYS A 182 17.90 -1.69 17.44
CA LYS A 182 18.67 -0.61 16.82
C LYS A 182 19.64 -1.19 15.79
N HIS A 183 20.15 -0.34 14.90
CA HIS A 183 21.16 -0.76 13.92
C HIS A 183 22.42 -1.35 14.59
N SER A 184 22.81 -0.82 15.75
CA SER A 184 23.94 -1.33 16.55
C SER A 184 23.76 -2.77 17.04
N ASP A 185 22.52 -3.24 17.11
CA ASP A 185 22.19 -4.57 17.64
C ASP A 185 22.20 -5.64 16.54
N LEU A 186 22.33 -5.24 15.28
CA LEU A 186 22.38 -6.15 14.14
C LEU A 186 23.76 -6.81 14.02
N ASN A 187 23.78 -8.07 13.59
CA ASN A 187 25.02 -8.72 13.14
C ASN A 187 25.43 -8.23 11.74
N GLU A 188 26.65 -8.51 11.31
CA GLU A 188 27.17 -8.03 10.01
C GLU A 188 26.35 -8.51 8.80
N ALA A 189 25.82 -9.73 8.83
CA ALA A 189 24.96 -10.23 7.76
C ALA A 189 23.65 -9.43 7.68
N GLN A 190 23.04 -9.11 8.81
CA GLN A 190 21.82 -8.28 8.89
C GLN A 190 22.08 -6.83 8.48
N LYS A 191 23.23 -6.26 8.84
CA LYS A 191 23.64 -4.91 8.39
C LYS A 191 23.82 -4.87 6.88
N GLU A 192 24.45 -5.90 6.30
CA GLU A 192 24.60 -6.02 4.86
C GLU A 192 23.26 -6.19 4.15
N LEU A 193 22.34 -6.98 4.71
CA LEU A 193 20.96 -7.06 4.23
C LEU A 193 20.27 -5.69 4.25
N LEU A 194 20.39 -4.94 5.35
CA LEU A 194 19.82 -3.59 5.42
C LEU A 194 20.43 -2.65 4.38
N ARG A 195 21.75 -2.70 4.17
CA ARG A 195 22.45 -1.94 3.12
C ARG A 195 21.90 -2.28 1.74
N GLN A 196 21.72 -3.57 1.43
CA GLN A 196 21.13 -4.01 0.15
C GLN A 196 19.69 -3.51 -0.02
N TYR A 197 18.89 -3.53 1.04
CA TYR A 197 17.54 -2.95 1.01
C TYR A 197 17.56 -1.46 0.70
N LEU A 198 18.44 -0.69 1.35
CA LEU A 198 18.56 0.76 1.16
C LEU A 198 19.10 1.07 -0.25
N ALA A 199 20.12 0.37 -0.72
CA ALA A 199 20.65 0.52 -2.07
C ALA A 199 19.59 0.27 -3.16
N LEU A 200 18.71 -0.71 -2.92
CA LEU A 200 17.58 -0.97 -3.80
C LEU A 200 16.49 0.11 -3.69
N SER A 201 16.25 0.62 -2.49
CA SER A 201 15.22 1.61 -2.20
C SER A 201 15.58 3.01 -2.65
N PHE A 202 16.87 3.34 -2.69
CA PHE A 202 17.43 4.62 -3.13
C PHE A 202 18.17 4.46 -4.46
N ARG A 203 17.68 3.57 -5.32
CA ARG A 203 18.27 3.35 -6.64
C ARG A 203 18.33 4.69 -7.38
N GLU A 204 19.53 5.07 -7.82
CA GLU A 204 19.85 6.37 -8.48
C GLU A 204 19.98 7.57 -7.55
N GLU A 205 19.74 7.42 -6.25
CA GLU A 205 19.94 8.47 -5.23
C GLU A 205 21.22 8.17 -4.42
N THR A 206 22.36 8.04 -5.12
CA THR A 206 23.66 7.70 -4.51
C THR A 206 24.02 8.61 -3.31
N PRO A 207 23.77 9.93 -3.34
CA PRO A 207 23.99 10.77 -2.17
C PRO A 207 23.22 10.36 -0.91
N LEU A 208 21.94 9.97 -1.06
CA LEU A 208 21.13 9.48 0.06
C LEU A 208 21.67 8.15 0.58
N LEU A 209 22.10 7.24 -0.31
CA LEU A 209 22.69 5.98 0.12
C LEU A 209 23.95 6.21 0.97
N SER A 210 24.87 7.07 0.51
CA SER A 210 26.07 7.46 1.26
C SER A 210 25.73 8.11 2.60
N ALA A 211 24.72 8.98 2.62
CA ALA A 211 24.24 9.59 3.87
C ALA A 211 23.71 8.53 4.85
N PHE A 212 22.96 7.53 4.38
CA PHE A 212 22.49 6.43 5.22
C PHE A 212 23.61 5.55 5.75
N GLU A 213 24.65 5.29 4.96
CA GLU A 213 25.82 4.54 5.44
C GLU A 213 26.49 5.23 6.62
N VAL A 214 26.67 6.56 6.54
CA VAL A 214 27.20 7.37 7.65
C VAL A 214 26.22 7.41 8.82
N LEU A 215 24.93 7.63 8.58
CA LEU A 215 23.91 7.65 9.64
C LEU A 215 23.86 6.35 10.43
N LEU A 216 23.91 5.21 9.75
CA LEU A 216 23.89 3.90 10.38
C LEU A 216 25.19 3.62 11.14
N ALA A 217 26.34 4.07 10.62
CA ALA A 217 27.64 3.90 11.27
C ALA A 217 27.81 4.78 12.51
N GLU A 218 27.51 6.08 12.42
CA GLU A 218 27.76 7.06 13.48
C GLU A 218 26.60 7.16 14.48
N PHE A 219 25.36 7.04 13.99
CA PHE A 219 24.14 7.28 14.78
C PHE A 219 23.26 6.03 14.88
N GLY A 220 23.80 4.84 14.61
CA GLY A 220 23.06 3.57 14.64
C GLY A 220 22.36 3.27 15.97
N ARG A 221 22.80 3.87 17.08
CA ARG A 221 22.15 3.78 18.41
C ARG A 221 20.83 4.58 18.52
N HIS A 222 20.59 5.52 17.62
CA HIS A 222 19.38 6.36 17.54
C HIS A 222 18.40 5.88 16.47
N LEU A 223 18.82 4.95 15.60
CA LEU A 223 18.02 4.43 14.50
C LEU A 223 17.51 3.02 14.82
N ARG A 224 16.20 2.91 15.05
CA ARG A 224 15.54 1.62 15.15
C ARG A 224 15.35 1.04 13.76
N VAL A 225 15.68 -0.24 13.58
CA VAL A 225 15.63 -0.92 12.29
C VAL A 225 14.21 -0.89 11.72
N LYS A 226 13.21 -1.14 12.57
CA LYS A 226 11.79 -1.01 12.19
C LYS A 226 11.45 0.37 11.65
N GLU A 227 11.90 1.44 12.30
CA GLU A 227 11.61 2.82 11.88
C GLU A 227 12.25 3.16 10.54
N VAL A 228 13.46 2.64 10.26
CA VAL A 228 14.11 2.81 8.95
C VAL A 228 13.27 2.17 7.84
N PHE A 229 12.86 0.90 8.01
CA PHE A 229 12.02 0.21 7.02
C PHE A 229 10.65 0.91 6.85
N GLU A 230 9.97 1.27 7.95
CA GLU A 230 8.69 1.99 7.88
C GLU A 230 8.84 3.33 7.16
N THR A 231 9.83 4.13 7.55
CA THR A 231 10.07 5.47 6.97
C THR A 231 10.35 5.39 5.48
N VAL A 232 11.21 4.46 5.05
CA VAL A 232 11.55 4.29 3.63
C VAL A 232 10.35 3.81 2.82
N GLU A 233 9.58 2.84 3.31
CA GLU A 233 8.39 2.38 2.58
C GLU A 233 7.30 3.45 2.52
N VAL A 234 7.08 4.22 3.60
CA VAL A 234 6.13 5.35 3.58
C VAL A 234 6.61 6.46 2.66
N TRP A 235 7.90 6.81 2.67
CA TRP A 235 8.49 7.80 1.76
C TRP A 235 8.19 7.44 0.30
N LYS A 236 8.37 6.18 -0.11
CA LYS A 236 8.03 5.72 -1.48
C LYS A 236 6.56 5.96 -1.83
N LYS A 237 5.63 5.72 -0.88
CA LYS A 237 4.20 5.96 -1.10
C LYS A 237 3.90 7.45 -1.17
N ALA A 238 4.45 8.24 -0.26
CA ALA A 238 4.31 9.70 -0.24
C ALA A 238 4.80 10.33 -1.55
N VAL A 239 5.98 9.92 -2.05
CA VAL A 239 6.52 10.45 -3.31
C VAL A 239 5.58 10.16 -4.47
N SER A 240 5.12 8.91 -4.60
CA SER A 240 4.18 8.51 -5.66
C SER A 240 2.85 9.24 -5.54
N HIS A 241 2.33 9.42 -4.33
CA HIS A 241 1.06 10.10 -4.07
C HIS A 241 1.12 11.59 -4.45
N LEU A 242 2.14 12.31 -3.99
CA LEU A 242 2.30 13.74 -4.27
C LEU A 242 2.44 14.02 -5.76
N GLN A 243 3.12 13.12 -6.49
CA GLN A 243 3.23 13.21 -7.96
C GLN A 243 1.86 13.06 -8.62
N ALA A 244 1.07 12.06 -8.21
CA ALA A 244 -0.28 11.85 -8.73
C ALA A 244 -1.20 13.03 -8.42
N CYS A 245 -1.18 13.55 -7.18
CA CYS A 245 -1.95 14.73 -6.79
C CYS A 245 -1.60 15.96 -7.63
N ASN A 246 -0.31 16.28 -7.79
CA ASN A 246 0.11 17.44 -8.58
C ASN A 246 -0.26 17.29 -10.07
N ALA A 247 -0.20 16.08 -10.62
CA ALA A 247 -0.67 15.82 -11.98
C ALA A 247 -2.19 16.02 -12.11
N SER A 248 -2.98 15.53 -11.15
CA SER A 248 -4.44 15.73 -11.12
C SER A 248 -4.80 17.22 -11.00
N ARG A 249 -4.16 17.93 -10.06
CA ARG A 249 -4.36 19.36 -9.83
C ARG A 249 -4.02 20.22 -11.04
N ALA A 250 -2.91 19.92 -11.72
CA ALA A 250 -2.55 20.59 -12.97
C ALA A 250 -3.64 20.41 -14.05
N HIS A 251 -4.29 19.25 -14.09
CA HIS A 251 -5.39 18.99 -15.02
C HIS A 251 -6.68 19.73 -14.65
N SER A 252 -7.00 19.83 -13.36
CA SER A 252 -8.20 20.53 -12.86
C SER A 252 -8.03 22.04 -12.73
N GLY A 253 -6.83 22.58 -13.03
CA GLY A 253 -6.51 23.99 -12.83
C GLY A 253 -6.34 24.39 -11.35
N THR A 254 -6.23 23.40 -10.46
CA THR A 254 -5.95 23.61 -9.04
C THR A 254 -4.47 23.86 -8.84
N SER A 255 -4.10 24.75 -7.91
CA SER A 255 -2.69 25.00 -7.60
C SER A 255 -1.97 23.73 -7.12
N PRO A 256 -0.75 23.46 -7.61
CA PRO A 256 0.04 22.33 -7.13
C PRO A 256 0.37 22.52 -5.66
N VAL A 257 0.67 21.42 -4.97
CA VAL A 257 1.18 21.44 -3.59
C VAL A 257 2.45 22.29 -3.55
N ALA A 258 2.51 23.21 -2.61
CA ALA A 258 3.64 24.10 -2.36
C ALA A 258 4.31 23.83 -1.00
N THR A 259 3.54 23.34 -0.02
CA THR A 259 4.05 23.03 1.33
C THR A 259 3.64 21.64 1.77
N LEU A 260 4.58 20.89 2.35
CA LEU A 260 4.36 19.57 2.94
C LEU A 260 4.55 19.67 4.45
N TYR A 261 3.53 19.26 5.20
CA TYR A 261 3.57 19.16 6.65
C TYR A 261 3.68 17.68 7.06
N GLU A 262 4.82 17.29 7.65
CA GLU A 262 4.93 15.99 8.33
C GLU A 262 4.47 16.16 9.78
N VAL A 263 3.30 15.63 10.11
CA VAL A 263 2.65 15.77 11.42
C VAL A 263 2.98 14.58 12.32
N ALA A 264 3.36 14.87 13.57
CA ALA A 264 3.96 13.90 14.49
C ALA A 264 5.23 13.27 13.89
N SER A 265 6.11 14.14 13.39
CA SER A 265 7.32 13.76 12.67
C SER A 265 8.32 12.93 13.50
N GLY A 266 8.21 12.94 14.83
CA GLY A 266 9.02 12.16 15.75
C GLY A 266 10.50 12.53 15.65
N HIS A 267 11.28 11.70 14.97
CA HIS A 267 12.70 11.97 14.71
C HIS A 267 12.93 12.71 13.37
N GLY A 268 11.88 12.90 12.56
CA GLY A 268 11.86 13.71 11.33
C GLY A 268 12.67 13.16 10.15
N LEU A 269 13.00 11.87 10.14
CA LEU A 269 13.73 11.26 9.01
C LEU A 269 12.90 11.30 7.72
N LEU A 270 11.59 11.12 7.81
CA LEU A 270 10.71 11.19 6.65
C LEU A 270 10.67 12.61 6.07
N ALA A 271 10.55 13.66 6.89
CA ALA A 271 10.65 15.05 6.43
C ALA A 271 11.99 15.33 5.75
N VAL A 272 13.11 14.82 6.28
CA VAL A 272 14.42 14.94 5.63
C VAL A 272 14.42 14.28 4.24
N LEU A 273 13.90 13.05 4.12
CA LEU A 273 13.79 12.35 2.84
C LEU A 273 12.87 13.06 1.84
N LEU A 274 11.78 13.66 2.32
CA LEU A 274 10.83 14.40 1.49
C LEU A 274 11.41 15.74 1.04
N ALA A 275 12.11 16.46 1.92
CA ALA A 275 12.77 17.72 1.59
C ALA A 275 13.86 17.51 0.53
N TYR A 276 14.70 16.49 0.70
CA TYR A 276 15.70 16.11 -0.29
C TYR A 276 15.06 15.78 -1.65
N ARG A 277 13.95 15.04 -1.64
CA ARG A 277 13.29 14.60 -2.87
C ARG A 277 12.56 15.73 -3.60
N PHE A 278 12.02 16.69 -2.85
CA PHE A 278 11.20 17.77 -3.38
C PHE A 278 11.80 19.14 -3.05
N PRO A 279 12.96 19.50 -3.65
CA PRO A 279 13.68 20.74 -3.31
C PRO A 279 12.87 22.01 -3.55
N GLN A 280 11.85 21.96 -4.41
CA GLN A 280 10.94 23.06 -4.72
C GLN A 280 9.76 23.22 -3.75
N LEU A 281 9.53 22.24 -2.87
CA LEU A 281 8.45 22.29 -1.88
C LEU A 281 9.03 22.74 -0.55
N GLN A 282 8.31 23.60 0.18
CA GLN A 282 8.62 23.83 1.58
C GLN A 282 8.20 22.58 2.37
N VAL A 283 9.12 21.98 3.12
CA VAL A 283 8.82 20.87 4.03
C VAL A 283 8.90 21.36 5.47
N VAL A 284 7.89 21.03 6.27
CA VAL A 284 7.79 21.42 7.67
C VAL A 284 7.53 20.17 8.50
N ALA A 285 8.52 19.77 9.29
CA ALA A 285 8.36 18.74 10.30
C ALA A 285 7.67 19.36 11.53
N VAL A 286 6.53 18.82 11.92
CA VAL A 286 5.74 19.28 13.07
C VAL A 286 5.72 18.17 14.13
N ASP A 287 6.21 18.47 15.32
CA ASP A 287 6.11 17.58 16.48
C ASP A 287 6.04 18.40 17.76
N MET A 288 5.71 17.76 18.88
CA MET A 288 5.74 18.41 20.19
C MET A 288 7.17 18.60 20.71
N GLU A 289 8.14 17.86 20.18
CA GLU A 289 9.54 17.92 20.60
C GLU A 289 10.49 17.66 19.42
N LYS A 290 11.47 18.54 19.25
CA LYS A 290 12.57 18.38 18.29
C LYS A 290 13.66 17.51 18.88
N ARG A 291 13.62 16.22 18.54
CA ARG A 291 14.62 15.25 19.01
C ARG A 291 15.99 15.51 18.40
N GLU A 292 17.05 15.24 19.16
CA GLU A 292 18.45 15.38 18.74
C GLU A 292 18.75 14.68 17.40
N GLY A 293 18.16 13.50 17.18
CA GLY A 293 18.32 12.73 15.94
C GLY A 293 18.00 13.52 14.66
N PHE A 294 17.06 14.48 14.73
CA PHE A 294 16.72 15.32 13.58
C PHE A 294 17.93 16.12 13.07
N ALA A 295 18.69 16.73 13.98
CA ALA A 295 19.86 17.53 13.61
C ALA A 295 20.94 16.67 12.94
N HIS A 296 21.14 15.44 13.42
CA HIS A 296 22.08 14.50 12.80
C HIS A 296 21.66 14.10 11.38
N PHE A 297 20.36 13.86 11.15
CA PHE A 297 19.85 13.55 9.81
C PHE A 297 20.07 14.70 8.83
N VAL A 298 19.76 15.94 9.25
CA VAL A 298 19.94 17.14 8.42
C VAL A 298 21.41 17.36 8.07
N ASP A 299 22.29 17.31 9.07
CA ASP A 299 23.73 17.51 8.87
C ASP A 299 24.30 16.46 7.90
N VAL A 300 24.09 15.17 8.17
CA VAL A 300 24.65 14.11 7.32
C VAL A 300 24.11 14.18 5.89
N VAL A 301 22.81 14.39 5.68
CA VAL A 301 22.25 14.48 4.32
C VAL A 301 22.78 15.72 3.59
N ASN A 302 22.96 16.86 4.25
CA ASN A 302 23.56 18.05 3.65
C ASN A 302 25.03 17.85 3.24
N ARG A 303 25.80 16.99 3.92
CA ARG A 303 27.20 16.69 3.54
C ARG A 303 27.31 15.97 2.20
N PHE A 304 26.31 15.18 1.81
CA PHE A 304 26.35 14.36 0.59
C PHE A 304 25.46 14.90 -0.53
N GLY A 305 24.34 15.54 -0.19
CA GLY A 305 23.38 16.04 -1.15
C GLY A 305 23.86 17.30 -1.88
N GLU A 306 23.43 17.44 -3.13
CA GLU A 306 23.70 18.63 -3.93
C GLU A 306 22.62 19.68 -3.71
N ALA A 307 23.02 20.93 -3.48
CA ALA A 307 22.08 22.03 -3.45
C ALA A 307 21.44 22.24 -4.83
N VAL A 308 20.17 22.65 -4.85
CA VAL A 308 19.41 22.87 -6.07
C VAL A 308 19.12 24.37 -6.21
N GLY A 309 19.39 24.93 -7.39
CA GLY A 309 19.19 26.36 -7.64
C GLY A 309 20.18 27.23 -6.87
N GLU A 310 19.66 28.26 -6.18
CA GLU A 310 20.46 29.23 -5.40
C GLU A 310 20.48 28.91 -3.89
N HIS A 311 20.00 27.73 -3.50
CA HIS A 311 19.96 27.33 -2.11
C HIS A 311 21.36 27.02 -1.55
N GLU A 312 21.57 27.34 -0.27
CA GLU A 312 22.86 27.08 0.42
C GLU A 312 23.08 25.59 0.73
N SER A 313 22.02 24.79 0.75
CA SER A 313 22.09 23.35 1.04
C SER A 313 20.97 22.57 0.33
N CYS A 314 21.10 21.24 0.24
CA CYS A 314 20.10 20.38 -0.39
C CYS A 314 18.80 20.26 0.44
N LEU A 315 18.83 20.66 1.71
CA LEU A 315 17.69 20.69 2.63
C LEU A 315 17.29 22.12 3.03
N ALA A 316 17.65 23.15 2.25
CA ALA A 316 17.30 24.54 2.58
C ALA A 316 15.79 24.79 2.65
N ASN A 317 15.00 23.91 2.05
CA ASN A 317 13.54 23.90 2.06
C ASN A 317 12.93 23.17 3.28
N LEU A 318 13.74 22.68 4.22
CA LEU A 318 13.27 21.97 5.42
C LEU A 318 13.27 22.88 6.64
N SER A 319 12.16 22.89 7.39
CA SER A 319 12.08 23.48 8.72
C SER A 319 11.46 22.51 9.73
N PHE A 320 11.66 22.79 11.01
CA PHE A 320 11.06 22.05 12.11
C PHE A 320 10.30 23.02 13.01
N VAL A 321 9.07 22.66 13.38
CA VAL A 321 8.22 23.43 14.28
C VAL A 321 7.86 22.57 15.49
N GLU A 322 8.30 23.01 16.67
CA GLU A 322 7.87 22.44 17.95
C GLU A 322 6.51 23.02 18.35
N SER A 323 5.43 22.30 18.02
CA SER A 323 4.07 22.73 18.35
C SER A 323 3.11 21.53 18.40
N ARG A 324 1.97 21.71 19.07
CA ARG A 324 0.83 20.82 18.88
C ARG A 324 0.23 21.07 17.51
N PHE A 325 -0.20 20.02 16.83
CA PHE A 325 -0.79 20.16 15.50
C PHE A 325 -2.04 21.07 15.50
N ALA A 326 -2.86 21.01 16.56
CA ALA A 326 -4.03 21.87 16.72
C ALA A 326 -3.68 23.37 16.77
N ASP A 327 -2.52 23.72 17.35
CA ASP A 327 -2.06 25.10 17.57
C ASP A 327 -1.21 25.63 16.41
N PHE A 328 -0.96 24.79 15.40
CA PHE A 328 -0.10 25.11 14.27
C PHE A 328 -0.91 25.70 13.10
N ASP A 329 -0.45 26.85 12.61
CA ASP A 329 -1.02 27.50 11.43
C ASP A 329 -0.42 26.94 10.15
N SER A 330 -1.31 26.40 9.31
CA SER A 330 -1.00 25.83 8.01
C SER A 330 -1.55 26.74 6.91
N THR A 331 -0.77 27.03 5.88
CA THR A 331 -1.14 28.02 4.84
C THR A 331 -0.87 27.50 3.44
N GLY A 332 -1.63 28.03 2.47
CA GLY A 332 -1.42 27.78 1.04
C GLY A 332 -1.77 26.36 0.56
N PRO A 333 -1.46 26.03 -0.71
CA PRO A 333 -1.65 24.69 -1.25
C PRO A 333 -0.75 23.68 -0.52
N ALA A 334 -1.36 22.84 0.31
CA ALA A 334 -0.64 21.99 1.24
C ALA A 334 -0.79 20.49 0.92
N ALA A 335 0.11 19.70 1.50
CA ALA A 335 -0.06 18.28 1.73
C ALA A 335 0.25 17.93 3.19
N PHE A 336 -0.55 17.05 3.80
CA PHE A 336 -0.32 16.57 5.17
C PHE A 336 0.07 15.10 5.18
N ILE A 337 1.18 14.77 5.84
CA ILE A 337 1.63 13.39 6.01
C ILE A 337 1.70 13.09 7.50
N CYS A 338 1.00 12.05 7.96
CA CYS A 338 1.04 11.66 9.37
C CYS A 338 1.31 10.16 9.49
N VAL A 339 2.49 9.80 10.00
CA VAL A 339 2.89 8.41 10.18
C VAL A 339 2.76 8.03 11.64
N HIS A 340 2.00 6.98 11.90
CA HIS A 340 1.65 6.55 13.26
C HIS A 340 0.92 7.61 14.09
N GLY A 341 0.09 8.43 13.45
CA GLY A 341 -0.84 9.30 14.17
C GLY A 341 -1.69 8.47 15.13
N CYS A 342 -1.70 8.85 16.40
CA CYS A 342 -2.52 8.19 17.42
C CYS A 342 -3.94 8.78 17.41
N ASN A 343 -4.95 7.91 17.36
CA ASN A 343 -6.33 8.22 17.70
C ASN A 343 -6.87 9.48 16.96
N GLU A 344 -7.12 10.56 17.71
CA GLU A 344 -7.70 11.82 17.26
C GLU A 344 -6.82 12.55 16.24
N LEU A 345 -5.48 12.38 16.32
CA LEU A 345 -4.56 13.11 15.46
C LEU A 345 -4.76 12.82 13.97
N ASN A 346 -5.07 11.56 13.58
CA ASN A 346 -5.38 11.28 12.18
C ASN A 346 -6.64 12.02 11.73
N MET A 347 -7.65 12.09 12.60
CA MET A 347 -8.91 12.77 12.29
C MET A 347 -8.71 14.28 12.20
N GLU A 348 -7.89 14.87 13.06
CA GLU A 348 -7.50 16.28 12.99
C GLU A 348 -6.75 16.58 11.69
N VAL A 349 -5.79 15.73 11.31
CA VAL A 349 -5.05 15.87 10.03
C VAL A 349 -6.00 15.81 8.84
N LEU A 350 -6.91 14.84 8.82
CA LEU A 350 -7.89 14.68 7.73
C LEU A 350 -8.89 15.84 7.68
N ALA A 351 -9.34 16.34 8.85
CA ALA A 351 -10.20 17.50 8.94
C ALA A 351 -9.51 18.77 8.44
N ARG A 352 -8.26 19.01 8.84
CA ARG A 352 -7.44 20.13 8.36
C ARG A 352 -7.18 20.02 6.86
N ALA A 353 -6.87 18.82 6.36
CA ALA A 353 -6.67 18.58 4.94
C ALA A 353 -7.95 18.91 4.14
N ARG A 354 -9.12 18.50 4.64
CA ARG A 354 -10.42 18.87 4.05
C ARG A 354 -10.64 20.38 4.04
N GLN A 355 -10.47 21.04 5.18
CA GLN A 355 -10.63 22.49 5.31
C GLN A 355 -9.75 23.26 4.32
N MET A 356 -8.52 22.79 4.08
CA MET A 356 -7.55 23.43 3.20
C MET A 356 -7.59 22.92 1.75
N ARG A 357 -8.47 21.95 1.43
CA ARG A 357 -8.47 21.26 0.14
C ARG A 357 -7.06 20.75 -0.22
N ALA A 358 -6.40 20.12 0.74
CA ALA A 358 -5.03 19.65 0.69
C ALA A 358 -4.94 18.15 0.32
N ALA A 359 -3.79 17.76 -0.24
CA ALA A 359 -3.43 16.35 -0.34
C ALA A 359 -3.12 15.77 1.05
N TRP A 360 -3.32 14.47 1.24
CA TRP A 360 -3.05 13.86 2.54
C TRP A 360 -2.65 12.39 2.42
N LEU A 361 -1.76 11.96 3.33
CA LEU A 361 -1.39 10.56 3.55
C LEU A 361 -1.28 10.28 5.04
N VAL A 362 -1.98 9.25 5.51
CA VAL A 362 -1.94 8.84 6.92
C VAL A 362 -1.62 7.36 7.06
N VAL A 363 -0.85 7.01 8.08
CA VAL A 363 -0.60 5.62 8.52
C VAL A 363 -1.17 5.47 9.93
N PRO A 364 -2.46 5.11 10.09
CA PRO A 364 -3.10 5.13 11.39
C PRO A 364 -2.53 4.04 12.31
N CYS A 365 -1.92 4.40 13.45
CA CYS A 365 -1.42 3.40 14.39
C CYS A 365 -2.52 2.88 15.33
N CYS A 366 -3.43 3.76 15.75
CA CYS A 366 -4.50 3.47 16.69
C CYS A 366 -5.81 4.11 16.20
N LEU A 367 -6.83 3.28 16.00
CA LEU A 367 -8.21 3.72 15.73
C LEU A 367 -9.11 3.18 16.83
N ARG A 368 -9.43 4.02 17.81
CA ARG A 368 -10.31 3.69 18.95
C ARG A 368 -11.78 3.80 18.54
N ARG A 369 -12.65 3.16 19.33
CA ARG A 369 -14.10 3.33 19.22
C ARG A 369 -14.46 4.79 19.46
N GLY A 370 -15.42 5.30 18.69
CA GLY A 370 -15.93 6.68 18.81
C GLY A 370 -15.18 7.73 18.00
N LEU A 371 -14.09 7.37 17.30
CA LEU A 371 -13.42 8.29 16.37
C LEU A 371 -14.15 8.45 15.03
N THR A 372 -14.98 7.47 14.68
CA THR A 372 -15.84 7.49 13.50
C THR A 372 -17.28 7.28 13.95
N GLU A 373 -18.23 7.68 13.11
CA GLU A 373 -19.67 7.47 13.33
C GLU A 373 -20.04 5.97 13.45
N LEU A 374 -19.17 5.08 12.96
CA LEU A 374 -19.38 3.64 12.97
C LEU A 374 -18.53 2.97 14.05
N SER A 375 -19.20 2.23 14.94
CA SER A 375 -18.52 1.43 15.96
C SER A 375 -18.31 -0.01 15.49
N VAL A 376 -17.06 -0.41 15.30
CA VAL A 376 -16.71 -1.81 15.02
C VAL A 376 -16.56 -2.58 16.34
N ARG A 377 -17.41 -3.58 16.53
CA ARG A 377 -17.32 -4.53 17.65
C ARG A 377 -16.73 -5.83 17.14
N CYS A 378 -15.55 -6.20 17.65
CA CYS A 378 -15.08 -7.58 17.58
C CYS A 378 -15.73 -8.34 18.74
N GLY A 379 -16.34 -9.48 18.49
CA GLY A 379 -16.83 -10.34 19.57
C GLY A 379 -15.66 -10.89 20.40
N ASP A 380 -15.87 -11.19 21.68
CA ASP A 380 -14.82 -11.63 22.62
C ASP A 380 -14.63 -13.16 22.64
N GLY A 381 -15.23 -13.89 21.68
CA GLY A 381 -15.23 -15.36 21.65
C GLY A 381 -14.00 -15.99 20.97
N ALA A 382 -13.81 -17.30 21.12
CA ALA A 382 -12.91 -18.09 20.29
C ALA A 382 -13.43 -18.08 18.83
N GLY A 383 -13.00 -17.09 18.05
CA GLY A 383 -13.64 -16.67 16.79
C GLY A 383 -13.74 -15.14 16.63
N ALA A 384 -13.30 -14.39 17.66
CA ALA A 384 -13.14 -12.96 17.67
C ALA A 384 -12.35 -12.47 16.45
N CYS A 385 -12.91 -11.47 15.77
CA CYS A 385 -12.20 -10.65 14.80
C CYS A 385 -10.97 -10.05 15.48
N GLY A 386 -9.77 -10.54 15.14
CA GLY A 386 -8.52 -10.10 15.75
C GLY A 386 -8.29 -8.60 15.60
N ASP A 387 -7.42 -8.03 16.43
CA ASP A 387 -7.08 -6.61 16.43
C ASP A 387 -6.73 -6.07 15.03
N ASP A 388 -6.04 -6.88 14.21
CA ASP A 388 -5.66 -6.53 12.85
C ASP A 388 -6.87 -6.42 11.90
N THR A 389 -7.84 -7.32 12.02
CA THR A 389 -9.08 -7.23 11.22
C THR A 389 -9.91 -6.04 11.69
N ARG A 390 -9.98 -5.77 13.00
CA ARG A 390 -10.61 -4.55 13.53
C ARG A 390 -9.98 -3.31 12.93
N HIS A 391 -8.64 -3.24 12.98
CA HIS A 391 -7.87 -2.12 12.45
C HIS A 391 -8.12 -1.92 10.96
N ALA A 392 -8.11 -3.00 10.18
CA ALA A 392 -8.39 -2.94 8.74
C ALA A 392 -9.80 -2.42 8.42
N VAL A 393 -10.83 -2.89 9.14
CA VAL A 393 -12.21 -2.39 8.97
C VAL A 393 -12.29 -0.90 9.33
N MET A 394 -11.68 -0.49 10.45
CA MET A 394 -11.65 0.93 10.84
C MET A 394 -10.93 1.81 9.81
N CYS A 395 -9.79 1.35 9.27
CA CYS A 395 -9.11 2.04 8.18
C CYS A 395 -9.98 2.16 6.93
N GLY A 396 -10.75 1.11 6.58
CA GLY A 396 -11.70 1.15 5.48
C GLY A 396 -12.84 2.16 5.69
N ILE A 397 -13.35 2.28 6.92
CA ILE A 397 -14.34 3.29 7.29
C ILE A 397 -13.77 4.70 7.14
N VAL A 398 -12.58 4.97 7.70
CA VAL A 398 -11.91 6.27 7.57
C VAL A 398 -11.65 6.60 6.10
N ALA A 399 -11.17 5.63 5.32
CA ALA A 399 -10.93 5.80 3.90
C ALA A 399 -12.21 6.20 3.14
N ALA A 400 -13.33 5.55 3.42
CA ALA A 400 -14.61 5.88 2.81
C ALA A 400 -15.13 7.26 3.23
N GLN A 401 -15.08 7.59 4.53
CA GLN A 401 -15.57 8.88 5.07
C GLN A 401 -14.79 10.08 4.55
N HIS A 402 -13.51 9.90 4.24
CA HIS A 402 -12.63 10.97 3.76
C HIS A 402 -12.32 10.87 2.26
N HIS A 403 -13.04 10.05 1.52
CA HIS A 403 -12.87 9.87 0.07
C HIS A 403 -11.41 9.59 -0.31
N ALA A 404 -10.76 8.66 0.40
CA ALA A 404 -9.41 8.23 0.08
C ALA A 404 -9.34 7.77 -1.38
N THR A 405 -8.35 8.25 -2.12
CA THR A 405 -8.10 7.82 -3.50
C THR A 405 -7.45 6.45 -3.55
N ALA A 406 -6.76 6.05 -2.47
CA ALA A 406 -6.23 4.70 -2.34
C ALA A 406 -6.10 4.24 -0.88
N VAL A 407 -6.22 2.93 -0.70
CA VAL A 407 -5.81 2.20 0.51
C VAL A 407 -4.66 1.29 0.11
N LEU A 408 -3.48 1.59 0.63
CA LEU A 408 -2.24 0.86 0.35
C LEU A 408 -1.80 0.10 1.60
N ALA A 409 -0.77 -0.74 1.42
CA ALA A 409 -0.16 -1.50 2.51
C ALA A 409 1.36 -1.43 2.43
N LEU A 410 1.99 -1.29 3.60
CA LEU A 410 3.38 -1.66 3.85
C LEU A 410 3.47 -3.19 4.01
N ASP A 411 4.68 -3.74 3.94
CA ASP A 411 4.87 -5.16 4.28
C ASP A 411 4.50 -5.39 5.75
N ARG A 412 3.57 -6.30 6.01
CA ARG A 412 3.07 -6.58 7.36
C ARG A 412 4.15 -7.14 8.29
N ARG A 413 5.26 -7.66 7.76
CA ARG A 413 6.44 -8.05 8.56
C ARG A 413 7.21 -6.86 9.10
N ILE A 414 7.10 -5.69 8.48
CA ILE A 414 7.70 -4.45 9.01
C ILE A 414 6.87 -3.97 10.21
N THR A 415 5.55 -3.99 10.08
CA THR A 415 4.64 -3.43 11.09
C THR A 415 3.25 -4.05 11.02
N ASN A 416 2.60 -4.22 12.17
CA ASN A 416 1.21 -4.68 12.21
C ASN A 416 0.24 -3.56 11.75
N ARG A 417 0.63 -2.30 11.90
CA ARG A 417 -0.13 -1.10 11.44
C ARG A 417 0.30 -0.70 10.04
N HIS A 418 0.14 -1.65 9.11
CA HIS A 418 0.69 -1.57 7.77
C HIS A 418 -0.19 -0.82 6.77
N LEU A 419 -1.42 -0.44 7.12
CA LEU A 419 -2.32 0.23 6.18
C LEU A 419 -1.97 1.71 6.05
N VAL A 420 -1.90 2.17 4.80
CA VAL A 420 -1.66 3.56 4.43
C VAL A 420 -2.89 4.07 3.69
N LEU A 421 -3.45 5.18 4.15
CA LEU A 421 -4.60 5.83 3.52
C LEU A 421 -4.10 7.11 2.87
N GLN A 422 -4.53 7.40 1.65
CA GLN A 422 -4.14 8.63 0.97
C GLN A 422 -5.29 9.19 0.13
N GLY A 423 -5.30 10.50 -0.08
CA GLY A 423 -6.35 11.20 -0.82
C GLY A 423 -5.98 12.64 -1.15
N ASP A 424 -6.82 13.29 -1.95
CA ASP A 424 -6.73 14.72 -2.23
C ASP A 424 -8.08 15.37 -1.97
N ALA A 425 -8.15 16.23 -0.95
CA ALA A 425 -9.38 16.91 -0.61
C ALA A 425 -9.82 17.95 -1.66
N ALA A 426 -8.95 18.29 -2.62
CA ALA A 426 -9.35 19.14 -3.75
C ALA A 426 -10.33 18.43 -4.71
N ASP A 427 -10.28 17.10 -4.79
CA ASP A 427 -11.07 16.29 -5.74
C ASP A 427 -12.47 15.91 -5.19
N GLY A 428 -12.66 15.95 -3.87
CA GLY A 428 -13.87 15.46 -3.19
C GLY A 428 -15.15 16.26 -3.45
N ASP A 429 -15.04 17.55 -3.80
CA ASP A 429 -16.20 18.42 -4.05
C ASP A 429 -16.89 18.14 -5.40
N ALA A 430 -16.31 17.33 -6.28
CA ALA A 430 -16.92 17.00 -7.58
C ALA A 430 -18.02 15.92 -7.49
N LEU A 431 -18.17 15.25 -6.35
CA LEU A 431 -19.10 14.12 -6.14
C LEU A 431 -20.27 14.46 -5.22
N SER A 432 -20.31 15.68 -4.66
CA SER A 432 -21.44 16.24 -3.90
C SER A 432 -22.20 17.25 -4.75
#